data_AF-A0AAU3LLT4-F1
#
_entry.id   AF-A0AAU3LLT4-F1
#
_cell.length_a   1.000
_cell.length_b   1.000
_cell.length_c   1.000
_cell.angle_alpha   90.00
_cell.angle_beta   90.00
_cell.angle_gamma   90.00
#
_symmetry.space_group_name_H-M   'P 1'
#
loop_
_entity.id
_entity.type
_entity.pdbx_description
1 polymer ?
#
loop_
_entity_poly.entity_id
_entity_poly.type
_entity_poly.pdbx_seq_one_letter_code
_entity_poly.pdbx_strand_id
1 'polypeptide(L)'
;MSAARIAAVAAVLVAVVVLAVTVVTGDHVRVAAKEAVRDTPDEHDPAALTALEPAVRGYVDAVDSRDVNALVGVFAPQATVNDTGRSFHGRAAIRDWARDEVIGGRLTVLKNTPKTNGTTLLVRFAPQGVGGFEADYEFDLRDGRIARLDLRYA
;
A
#
# COMPACT_ATOMS: atom_id res chain seq x y z
N MET A 1 -31.84 34.53 8.81
CA MET A 1 -30.72 35.25 8.15
C MET A 1 -29.60 35.32 9.19
N SER A 2 -28.38 34.79 9.08
CA SER A 2 -27.53 34.24 8.03
C SER A 2 -26.56 33.25 8.74
N ALA A 3 -26.49 31.97 8.37
CA ALA A 3 -25.37 31.33 7.65
C ALA A 3 -23.96 31.51 8.25
N ALA A 4 -23.37 30.41 8.75
CA ALA A 4 -21.96 30.05 8.54
C ALA A 4 -21.71 28.59 8.95
N ARG A 5 -21.34 27.77 7.95
CA ARG A 5 -20.82 26.41 8.08
C ARG A 5 -19.34 26.47 8.46
N ILE A 6 -18.88 25.71 9.45
CA ILE A 6 -17.51 25.17 9.47
C ILE A 6 -17.58 23.78 10.14
N ALA A 7 -17.33 22.74 9.34
CA ALA A 7 -17.04 21.40 9.82
C ALA A 7 -15.57 21.37 10.29
N ALA A 8 -15.31 20.82 11.47
CA ALA A 8 -13.96 20.59 11.96
C ALA A 8 -13.90 19.25 12.72
N VAL A 9 -13.27 18.27 12.05
CA VAL A 9 -12.18 17.41 12.51
C VAL A 9 -12.21 16.92 13.96
N ALA A 10 -12.30 15.59 14.12
CA ALA A 10 -11.42 14.82 15.01
C ALA A 10 -11.57 13.32 14.72
N ALA A 11 -10.67 12.76 13.90
CA ALA A 11 -10.44 11.33 13.88
C ALA A 11 -9.81 10.95 15.23
N VAL A 12 -10.56 10.23 16.07
CA VAL A 12 -10.11 9.78 17.38
C VAL A 12 -9.13 8.64 17.18
N LEU A 13 -7.85 8.95 17.40
CA LEU A 13 -6.79 8.01 17.74
C LEU A 13 -7.18 7.23 19.00
N VAL A 14 -7.24 5.90 18.91
CA VAL A 14 -7.13 5.03 20.09
C VAL A 14 -5.94 4.12 19.90
N ALA A 15 -4.84 4.52 20.50
CA ALA A 15 -3.69 3.68 20.79
C ALA A 15 -3.94 2.94 22.11
N VAL A 16 -3.91 1.60 22.12
CA VAL A 16 -3.78 0.77 23.33
C VAL A 16 -3.23 -0.60 22.91
N VAL A 17 -2.26 -1.29 23.53
CA VAL A 17 -1.25 -1.04 24.57
C VAL A 17 -0.28 -2.22 24.45
N VAL A 18 1.03 -1.96 24.52
CA VAL A 18 2.07 -2.97 24.73
C VAL A 18 2.00 -3.47 26.18
N LEU A 19 1.80 -4.77 26.40
CA LEU A 19 2.14 -5.53 27.63
C LEU A 19 2.07 -7.04 27.24
N ALA A 20 3.00 -7.93 27.54
CA ALA A 20 3.78 -8.07 28.76
C ALA A 20 5.13 -8.76 28.51
N VAL A 21 6.16 -8.24 29.17
CA VAL A 21 7.42 -8.94 29.45
C VAL A 21 7.17 -9.92 30.58
N THR A 22 7.31 -11.22 30.32
CA THR A 22 7.65 -12.21 31.34
C THR A 22 9.00 -12.80 31.02
N VAL A 23 9.89 -12.66 32.00
CA VAL A 23 11.33 -12.94 32.00
C VAL A 23 11.64 -14.40 31.62
N VAL A 24 12.41 -14.59 30.55
CA VAL A 24 13.33 -15.73 30.40
C VAL A 24 14.66 -15.19 29.87
N THR A 25 15.71 -15.50 30.61
CA THR A 25 17.12 -15.19 30.40
C THR A 25 17.65 -15.54 29.01
N GLY A 26 18.33 -14.59 28.38
CA GLY A 26 19.21 -14.81 27.23
C GLY A 26 19.49 -13.52 26.48
N ASP A 27 20.73 -13.03 26.52
CA ASP A 27 21.17 -11.84 25.76
C ASP A 27 20.84 -11.91 24.26
N HIS A 28 20.62 -13.13 23.74
CA HIS A 28 20.18 -13.40 22.37
C HIS A 28 18.79 -12.83 22.05
N VAL A 29 17.85 -12.76 23.00
CA VAL A 29 16.50 -12.23 22.74
C VAL A 29 16.54 -10.71 22.59
N ARG A 30 17.44 -10.02 23.29
CA ARG A 30 17.60 -8.56 23.18
C ARG A 30 18.28 -8.15 21.88
N VAL A 31 19.19 -8.95 21.35
CA VAL A 31 19.80 -8.70 20.04
C VAL A 31 18.80 -8.98 18.93
N ALA A 32 18.10 -10.12 18.96
CA ALA A 32 17.07 -10.46 17.98
C ALA A 32 15.89 -9.47 17.99
N ALA A 33 15.45 -9.00 19.16
CA ALA A 33 14.40 -7.98 19.25
C ALA A 33 14.88 -6.58 18.80
N LYS A 34 16.17 -6.26 18.95
CA LYS A 34 16.75 -4.99 18.49
C LYS A 34 17.09 -5.02 17.00
N GLU A 35 17.33 -6.20 16.42
CA GLU A 35 17.48 -6.41 14.97
C GLU A 35 16.12 -6.45 14.27
N ALA A 36 15.12 -7.15 14.82
CA ALA A 36 13.76 -7.18 14.27
C ALA A 36 13.06 -5.80 14.27
N VAL A 37 13.42 -4.90 15.20
CA VAL A 37 12.96 -3.50 15.20
C VAL A 37 13.79 -2.60 14.26
N ARG A 38 14.95 -3.06 13.79
CA ARG A 38 15.81 -2.36 12.81
C ARG A 38 15.54 -2.76 11.36
N ASP A 39 15.08 -3.99 11.11
CA ASP A 39 14.88 -4.56 9.76
C ASP A 39 13.44 -4.44 9.29
N THR A 40 12.89 -3.23 9.27
CA THR A 40 11.71 -3.03 8.42
C THR A 40 12.23 -2.69 7.02
N PRO A 41 11.97 -3.50 5.98
CA PRO A 41 12.51 -3.21 4.66
C PRO A 41 11.97 -1.87 4.16
N ASP A 42 12.88 -0.92 3.98
CA ASP A 42 12.58 0.41 3.43
C ASP A 42 12.77 0.46 1.90
N GLU A 43 13.28 -0.64 1.33
CA GLU A 43 13.59 -0.82 -0.09
C GLU A 43 12.86 -2.05 -0.65
N HIS A 44 12.48 -1.98 -1.93
CA HIS A 44 11.83 -3.10 -2.60
C HIS A 44 12.78 -4.30 -2.66
N ASP A 45 12.22 -5.50 -2.56
CA ASP A 45 12.93 -6.71 -2.96
C ASP A 45 13.24 -6.63 -4.48
N PRO A 46 14.52 -6.65 -4.88
CA PRO A 46 14.91 -6.40 -6.27
C PRO A 46 14.46 -7.53 -7.21
N ALA A 47 14.37 -8.77 -6.72
CA ALA A 47 13.93 -9.90 -7.52
C ALA A 47 12.41 -9.83 -7.77
N ALA A 48 11.64 -9.51 -6.74
CA ALA A 48 10.20 -9.29 -6.82
C ALA A 48 9.88 -8.15 -7.80
N LEU A 49 10.61 -7.05 -7.71
CA LEU A 49 10.43 -5.84 -8.52
C LEU A 49 10.75 -6.06 -10.01
N THR A 50 11.81 -6.82 -10.32
CA THR A 50 12.26 -7.10 -11.70
C THR A 50 11.30 -8.06 -12.41
N ALA A 51 10.60 -8.91 -11.67
CA ALA A 51 9.66 -9.89 -12.20
C ALA A 51 8.22 -9.34 -12.40
N LEU A 52 7.98 -8.04 -12.16
CA LEU A 52 6.65 -7.44 -12.32
C LEU A 52 6.29 -7.22 -13.78
N GLU A 53 5.03 -7.49 -14.13
CA GLU A 53 4.46 -7.09 -15.40
C GLU A 53 4.45 -5.56 -15.55
N PRO A 54 4.59 -5.03 -16.78
CA PRO A 54 4.81 -3.59 -16.99
C PRO A 54 3.78 -2.66 -16.33
N ALA A 55 2.50 -3.05 -16.30
CA ALA A 55 1.46 -2.24 -15.68
C ALA A 55 1.58 -2.20 -14.15
N VAL A 56 1.99 -3.31 -13.52
CA VAL A 56 2.19 -3.41 -12.07
C VAL A 56 3.49 -2.68 -11.67
N ARG A 57 4.56 -2.87 -12.44
CA ARG A 57 5.81 -2.09 -12.29
C ARG A 57 5.53 -0.59 -12.39
N GLY A 58 4.75 -0.18 -13.38
CA GLY A 58 4.35 1.22 -13.58
C GLY A 58 3.48 1.77 -12.44
N TYR A 59 2.65 0.95 -11.80
CA TYR A 59 1.96 1.35 -10.56
C TYR A 59 2.97 1.69 -9.46
N VAL A 60 3.93 0.79 -9.20
CA VAL A 60 4.97 0.98 -8.18
C VAL A 60 5.81 2.24 -8.48
N ASP A 61 6.29 2.37 -9.72
CA ASP A 61 7.06 3.54 -10.17
C ASP A 61 6.31 4.85 -9.98
N ALA A 62 5.00 4.86 -10.25
CA ALA A 62 4.17 6.03 -10.09
C ALA A 62 3.98 6.42 -8.62
N VAL A 63 3.94 5.46 -7.69
CA VAL A 63 3.94 5.75 -6.26
C VAL A 63 5.28 6.33 -5.83
N ASP A 64 6.39 5.70 -6.24
CA ASP A 64 7.76 6.14 -5.91
C ASP A 64 8.05 7.56 -6.41
N SER A 65 7.62 7.86 -7.64
CA SER A 65 7.76 9.18 -8.26
C SER A 65 6.67 10.18 -7.86
N ARG A 66 5.69 9.76 -7.07
CA ARG A 66 4.53 10.56 -6.62
C ARG A 66 3.73 11.14 -7.80
N ASP A 67 3.62 10.40 -8.90
CA ASP A 67 2.92 10.81 -10.11
C ASP A 67 1.55 10.14 -10.22
N VAL A 68 0.51 10.88 -9.83
CA VAL A 68 -0.88 10.42 -9.92
C VAL A 68 -1.33 10.16 -11.36
N ASN A 69 -0.79 10.89 -12.35
CA ASN A 69 -1.17 10.72 -13.75
C ASN A 69 -0.57 9.44 -14.32
N ALA A 70 0.70 9.15 -13.98
CA ALA A 70 1.35 7.88 -14.32
C ALA A 70 0.60 6.70 -13.69
N LEU A 71 0.23 6.81 -12.41
CA LEU A 71 -0.52 5.77 -11.69
C LEU A 71 -1.85 5.49 -12.39
N VAL A 72 -2.64 6.52 -12.69
CA VAL A 72 -3.94 6.34 -13.37
C VAL A 72 -3.77 5.81 -14.80
N GLY A 73 -2.63 6.10 -15.44
CA GLY A 73 -2.29 5.68 -16.79
C GLY A 73 -2.22 4.17 -16.98
N VAL A 74 -1.78 3.43 -15.95
CA VAL A 74 -1.61 1.96 -16.02
C VAL A 74 -2.93 1.19 -15.87
N PHE A 75 -3.98 1.81 -15.33
CA PHE A 75 -5.30 1.21 -15.21
C PHE A 75 -6.07 1.19 -16.53
N ALA A 76 -6.86 0.16 -16.77
CA ALA A 76 -7.86 0.15 -17.85
C ALA A 76 -8.92 1.25 -17.64
N PRO A 77 -9.58 1.78 -18.69
CA PRO A 77 -10.57 2.85 -18.54
C PRO A 77 -11.70 2.54 -17.55
N GLN A 78 -12.15 1.28 -17.52
CA GLN A 78 -13.23 0.76 -16.66
C GLN A 78 -12.68 -0.06 -15.49
N ALA A 79 -11.43 0.17 -15.09
CA ALA A 79 -10.83 -0.57 -14.00
C ALA A 79 -11.53 -0.31 -12.66
N THR A 80 -11.32 -1.22 -11.72
CA THR A 80 -11.85 -1.11 -10.36
C THR A 80 -10.73 -1.22 -9.34
N VAL A 81 -10.85 -0.45 -8.26
CA VAL A 81 -10.05 -0.62 -7.05
C VAL A 81 -10.99 -0.98 -5.92
N ASN A 82 -10.71 -2.07 -5.21
CA ASN A 82 -11.30 -2.36 -3.91
C ASN A 82 -10.23 -2.08 -2.84
N ASP A 83 -10.47 -1.07 -2.02
CA ASP A 83 -9.63 -0.74 -0.88
C ASP A 83 -10.35 -1.12 0.42
N THR A 84 -10.05 -2.31 0.91
CA THR A 84 -10.56 -2.83 2.19
C THR A 84 -12.10 -2.70 2.27
N GLY A 85 -12.79 -3.11 1.20
CA GLY A 85 -14.26 -3.08 1.10
C GLY A 85 -14.86 -1.80 0.50
N ARG A 86 -14.07 -0.74 0.27
CA ARG A 86 -14.50 0.46 -0.47
C ARG A 86 -14.18 0.29 -1.96
N SER A 87 -15.11 0.59 -2.86
CA SER A 87 -14.91 0.39 -4.30
C SER A 87 -14.87 1.70 -5.09
N PHE A 88 -13.88 1.82 -5.97
CA PHE A 88 -13.68 2.95 -6.87
C PHE A 88 -13.70 2.47 -8.32
N HIS A 89 -14.57 3.07 -9.14
CA HIS A 89 -14.84 2.60 -10.50
C HIS A 89 -14.41 3.62 -11.55
N GLY A 90 -13.56 3.18 -12.47
CA GLY A 90 -13.04 3.97 -13.56
C GLY A 90 -11.92 4.94 -13.16
N ARG A 91 -11.17 5.38 -14.16
CA ARG A 91 -9.96 6.20 -13.97
C ARG A 91 -10.19 7.50 -13.21
N ALA A 92 -11.37 8.10 -13.28
CA ALA A 92 -11.68 9.33 -12.55
C ALA A 92 -11.74 9.08 -11.03
N ALA A 93 -12.52 8.10 -10.59
CA ALA A 93 -12.61 7.74 -9.17
C ALA A 93 -11.28 7.21 -8.63
N ILE A 94 -10.56 6.41 -9.42
CA ILE A 94 -9.22 5.90 -9.06
C ILE A 94 -8.23 7.06 -8.92
N ARG A 95 -8.33 8.12 -9.73
CA ARG A 95 -7.47 9.30 -9.61
C ARG A 95 -7.68 10.03 -8.29
N ASP A 96 -8.94 10.22 -7.91
CA ASP A 96 -9.28 10.90 -6.66
C ASP A 96 -8.77 10.08 -5.47
N TRP A 97 -9.07 8.77 -5.44
CA TRP A 97 -8.55 7.85 -4.44
C TRP A 97 -7.02 7.86 -4.37
N ALA A 98 -6.34 7.70 -5.51
CA ALA A 98 -4.89 7.62 -5.54
C ALA A 98 -4.24 8.94 -5.05
N ARG A 99 -4.76 10.09 -5.48
CA ARG A 99 -4.28 11.41 -5.02
C ARG A 99 -4.38 11.54 -3.51
N ASP A 100 -5.50 11.12 -2.95
CA ASP A 100 -5.83 11.40 -1.55
C ASP A 100 -5.22 10.37 -0.59
N GLU A 101 -5.03 9.12 -1.04
CA GLU A 101 -4.73 8.00 -0.13
C GLU A 101 -3.44 7.24 -0.48
N VAL A 102 -2.97 7.30 -1.73
CA VAL A 102 -1.78 6.55 -2.18
C VAL A 102 -0.58 7.46 -2.36
N ILE A 103 -0.76 8.54 -3.11
CA ILE A 103 0.30 9.48 -3.46
C ILE A 103 0.75 10.24 -2.19
N GLY A 104 2.07 10.32 -2.01
CA GLY A 104 2.69 10.83 -0.78
C GLY A 104 2.98 9.74 0.25
N GLY A 105 2.42 8.54 0.10
CA GLY A 105 2.86 7.34 0.80
C GLY A 105 4.17 6.77 0.25
N ARG A 106 4.74 5.80 0.97
CA ARG A 106 5.83 4.95 0.51
C ARG A 106 5.31 3.53 0.38
N LEU A 107 5.54 2.91 -0.78
CA LEU A 107 5.17 1.53 -1.08
C LEU A 107 6.44 0.71 -1.24
N THR A 108 6.66 -0.27 -0.36
CA THR A 108 7.79 -1.20 -0.48
C THR A 108 7.27 -2.56 -0.91
N VAL A 109 7.78 -3.10 -2.01
CA VAL A 109 7.40 -4.44 -2.50
C VAL A 109 8.26 -5.47 -1.79
N LEU A 110 7.64 -6.36 -1.01
CA LEU A 110 8.34 -7.39 -0.23
C LEU A 110 8.37 -8.74 -0.93
N LYS A 111 7.28 -9.06 -1.65
CA LYS A 111 7.16 -10.32 -2.39
C LYS A 111 6.24 -10.16 -3.57
N ASN A 112 6.54 -10.88 -4.64
CA ASN A 112 5.70 -11.04 -5.83
C ASN A 112 5.23 -12.49 -5.92
N THR A 113 3.91 -12.72 -6.02
CA THR A 113 3.32 -14.05 -6.25
C THR A 113 2.51 -14.02 -7.55
N PRO A 114 3.12 -14.38 -8.69
CA PRO A 114 2.46 -14.35 -9.99
C PRO A 114 1.25 -15.30 -10.08
N LYS A 115 0.26 -14.91 -10.89
CA LYS A 115 -0.92 -15.71 -11.27
C LYS A 115 -1.18 -15.56 -12.77
N THR A 116 -2.08 -16.39 -13.33
CA THR A 116 -2.31 -16.47 -14.79
C THR A 116 -2.55 -15.12 -15.48
N ASN A 117 -3.25 -14.19 -14.82
CA ASN A 117 -3.60 -12.88 -15.36
C ASN A 117 -3.20 -11.73 -14.42
N GLY A 118 -2.02 -11.80 -13.79
CA GLY A 118 -1.51 -10.73 -12.93
C GLY A 118 -0.72 -11.26 -11.76
N THR A 119 -0.77 -10.59 -10.61
CA THR A 119 0.02 -10.96 -9.45
C THR A 119 -0.63 -10.52 -8.13
N THR A 120 -0.26 -11.18 -7.03
CA THR A 120 -0.43 -10.64 -5.69
C THR A 120 0.92 -10.20 -5.15
N LEU A 121 1.03 -8.92 -4.78
CA LEU A 121 2.19 -8.39 -4.09
C LEU A 121 1.93 -8.37 -2.59
N LEU A 122 2.86 -8.91 -1.80
CA LEU A 122 2.96 -8.49 -0.41
C LEU A 122 3.75 -7.19 -0.40
N VAL A 123 3.16 -6.14 0.13
CA VAL A 123 3.78 -4.82 0.24
C VAL A 123 3.78 -4.35 1.67
N ARG A 124 4.74 -3.50 2.02
CA ARG A 124 4.62 -2.59 3.15
C ARG A 124 4.20 -1.23 2.62
N PHE A 125 3.07 -0.71 3.09
CA PHE A 125 2.63 0.64 2.76
C PHE A 125 2.73 1.55 3.98
N ALA A 126 3.46 2.66 3.83
CA ALA A 126 3.63 3.69 4.85
C ALA A 126 2.92 4.98 4.38
N PRO A 127 1.71 5.27 4.88
CA PRO A 127 1.00 6.51 4.53
C PRO A 127 1.83 7.71 5.02
N GLN A 128 1.94 8.74 4.18
CA GLN A 128 2.80 9.92 4.45
C GLN A 128 4.28 9.59 4.72
N GLY A 129 4.74 8.37 4.42
CA GLY A 129 6.12 7.93 4.61
C GLY A 129 6.53 7.68 6.07
N VAL A 130 5.58 7.61 7.01
CA VAL A 130 5.83 7.32 8.43
C VAL A 130 5.02 6.11 8.90
N GLY A 131 5.62 5.26 9.72
CA GLY A 131 4.99 4.00 10.13
C GLY A 131 4.80 3.06 8.95
N GLY A 132 3.74 2.25 8.98
CA GLY A 132 3.35 1.41 7.85
C GLY A 132 2.88 0.03 8.27
N PHE A 133 2.12 -0.59 7.40
CA PHE A 133 1.50 -1.89 7.58
C PHE A 133 1.74 -2.76 6.35
N GLU A 134 1.69 -4.07 6.54
CA GLU A 134 1.72 -5.01 5.44
C GLU A 134 0.32 -5.17 4.83
N ALA A 135 0.30 -5.33 3.52
CA ALA A 135 -0.92 -5.51 2.77
C ALA A 135 -0.68 -6.39 1.54
N ASP A 136 -1.68 -7.19 1.21
CA ASP A 136 -1.77 -7.89 -0.07
C ASP A 136 -2.41 -6.95 -1.10
N TYR A 137 -1.66 -6.67 -2.17
CA TYR A 137 -2.13 -5.93 -3.33
C TYR A 137 -2.30 -6.92 -4.48
N GLU A 138 -3.54 -7.29 -4.74
CA GLU A 138 -3.89 -8.25 -5.77
C GLU A 138 -4.30 -7.54 -7.07
N PHE A 139 -3.47 -7.69 -8.09
CA PHE A 139 -3.67 -7.11 -9.41
C PHE A 139 -4.22 -8.16 -10.38
N ASP A 140 -5.34 -7.85 -11.04
CA ASP A 140 -5.76 -8.53 -12.27
C ASP A 140 -5.48 -7.65 -13.48
N LEU A 141 -4.84 -8.22 -14.48
CA LEU A 141 -4.46 -7.59 -15.72
C LEU A 141 -5.36 -8.04 -16.86
N ARG A 142 -5.65 -7.12 -17.76
CA ARG A 142 -6.32 -7.37 -19.03
C ARG A 142 -5.72 -6.47 -20.09
N ASP A 143 -5.35 -7.04 -21.24
CA ASP A 143 -4.79 -6.31 -22.38
C ASP A 143 -3.60 -5.41 -21.97
N GLY A 144 -2.73 -5.92 -21.09
CA GLY A 144 -1.55 -5.22 -20.59
C GLY A 144 -1.85 -4.04 -19.64
N ARG A 145 -3.07 -3.93 -19.10
CA ARG A 145 -3.47 -2.89 -18.13
C ARG A 145 -4.09 -3.48 -16.89
N ILE A 146 -4.06 -2.75 -15.78
CA ILE A 146 -4.73 -3.16 -14.54
C ILE A 146 -6.23 -3.02 -14.71
N ALA A 147 -6.95 -4.14 -14.64
CA ALA A 147 -8.41 -4.19 -14.70
C ALA A 147 -9.04 -4.19 -13.29
N ARG A 148 -8.38 -4.83 -12.32
CA ARG A 148 -8.77 -4.81 -10.91
C ARG A 148 -7.53 -4.70 -10.02
N LEU A 149 -7.66 -3.94 -8.96
CA LEU A 149 -6.75 -3.92 -7.82
C LEU A 149 -7.58 -4.16 -6.55
N ASP A 150 -7.20 -5.14 -5.75
CA ASP A 150 -7.82 -5.45 -4.46
C ASP A 150 -6.76 -5.35 -3.36
N LEU A 151 -7.07 -4.57 -2.32
CA LEU A 151 -6.14 -4.19 -1.26
C LEU A 151 -6.68 -4.74 0.06
N ARG A 152 -5.88 -5.56 0.73
CA ARG A 152 -6.24 -6.20 2.00
C ARG A 152 -5.06 -6.14 2.96
N TYR A 153 -5.33 -5.91 4.24
CA TYR A 153 -4.29 -6.11 5.26
C TYR A 153 -3.80 -7.56 5.26
N ALA A 154 -2.49 -7.73 5.38
CA ALA A 154 -1.83 -9.04 5.49
C ALA A 154 -1.87 -9.59 6.92
#